data_AF-A0AAW9IJR9-F1
#
_entry.id   AF-A0AAW9IJR9-F1
#
_cell.length_a   1.000
_cell.length_b   1.000
_cell.length_c   1.000
_cell.angle_alpha   90.00
_cell.angle_beta   90.00
_cell.angle_gamma   90.00
#
_symmetry.space_group_name_H-M   'P 1'
#
loop_
_entity.id
_entity.type
_entity.pdbx_description
1 polymer ?
#
loop_
_entity_poly.entity_id
_entity_poly.type
_entity_poly.pdbx_seq_one_letter_code
_entity_poly.pdbx_strand_id
1 'polypeptide(L)'
;IIREEMNSAGAQEFLASAVLPAELWQESGRWDVYGEEMFRLKDRNNRDFCLGPTHEEVFTDIARNEIKSYKQLPVNLYQIQTKYRDERRPRFGVMRSREFIMKDAYSFDKNQEGLDLSYNKMHEAYIKIFNRCGIDAKCVEADSGAIGGSNSAEFMVKSEVGEDDVVFCTACDYAANIEKAPA
;
A
#
# COMPACT_ATOMS: atom_id res chain seq x y z
N ILE A 1 8.13 -3.39 16.60
CA ILE A 1 8.93 -2.92 15.44
C ILE A 1 8.10 -2.05 14.49
N ILE A 2 7.23 -2.60 13.62
CA ILE A 2 6.50 -1.80 12.62
C ILE A 2 5.76 -0.60 13.24
N ARG A 3 4.90 -0.86 14.23
CA ARG A 3 4.16 0.18 14.96
C ARG A 3 5.07 1.25 15.59
N GLU A 4 6.22 0.85 16.12
CA GLU A 4 7.17 1.80 16.73
C GLU A 4 7.78 2.73 15.69
N GLU A 5 8.23 2.20 14.55
CA GLU A 5 8.85 3.00 13.48
C GLU A 5 7.82 3.90 12.78
N MET A 6 6.60 3.40 12.54
CA MET A 6 5.51 4.21 11.99
C MET A 6 5.13 5.37 12.93
N ASN A 7 4.98 5.08 14.23
CA ASN A 7 4.68 6.11 15.23
C ASN A 7 5.83 7.12 15.36
N SER A 8 7.08 6.65 15.32
CA SER A 8 8.26 7.53 15.35
C SER A 8 8.36 8.41 14.10
N ALA A 9 7.83 7.98 12.96
CA ALA A 9 7.74 8.77 11.73
C ALA A 9 6.56 9.77 11.75
N GLY A 10 5.76 9.78 12.83
CA GLY A 10 4.60 10.65 12.99
C GLY A 10 3.32 10.14 12.34
N ALA A 11 3.28 8.87 11.92
CA ALA A 11 2.06 8.25 11.42
C ALA A 11 1.15 7.84 12.59
N GLN A 12 -0.16 7.94 12.41
CA GLN A 12 -1.17 7.66 13.42
C GLN A 12 -1.93 6.40 13.07
N GLU A 13 -1.99 5.46 14.01
CA GLU A 13 -2.67 4.19 13.80
C GLU A 13 -4.18 4.34 14.02
N PHE A 14 -4.96 3.83 13.07
CA PHE A 14 -6.36 3.49 13.29
C PHE A 14 -6.70 2.17 12.61
N LEU A 15 -7.93 1.70 12.75
CA LEU A 15 -8.37 0.44 12.15
C LEU A 15 -9.68 0.63 11.38
N ALA A 16 -9.63 0.45 10.05
CA ALA A 16 -10.80 0.49 9.19
C ALA A 16 -11.53 -0.86 9.11
N SER A 17 -12.77 -0.84 8.64
CA SER A 17 -13.54 -2.07 8.39
C SER A 17 -12.88 -2.92 7.30
N ALA A 18 -12.99 -4.25 7.42
CA ALA A 18 -12.66 -5.18 6.34
C ALA A 18 -13.78 -5.28 5.30
N VAL A 19 -15.03 -5.12 5.72
CA VAL A 19 -16.21 -5.14 4.85
C VAL A 19 -16.49 -3.71 4.43
N LEU A 20 -16.36 -3.42 3.14
CA LEU A 20 -16.42 -2.09 2.58
C LEU A 20 -17.65 -1.94 1.69
N PRO A 21 -18.41 -0.83 1.80
CA PRO A 21 -19.53 -0.55 0.90
C PRO A 21 -19.03 -0.39 -0.53
N ALA A 22 -19.75 -0.96 -1.50
CA ALA A 22 -19.37 -0.88 -2.91
C ALA A 22 -19.39 0.56 -3.44
N GLU A 23 -20.23 1.43 -2.86
CA GLU A 23 -20.39 2.83 -3.25
C GLU A 23 -19.06 3.59 -3.22
N LEU A 24 -18.21 3.36 -2.20
CA LEU A 24 -16.90 4.01 -2.11
C LEU A 24 -15.97 3.61 -3.28
N TRP A 25 -16.01 2.35 -3.69
CA TRP A 25 -15.25 1.84 -4.83
C TRP A 25 -15.84 2.24 -6.18
N GLN A 26 -17.15 2.48 -6.24
CA GLN A 26 -17.81 3.02 -7.42
C GLN A 26 -17.46 4.50 -7.61
N GLU A 27 -17.35 5.28 -6.52
CA GLU A 27 -16.91 6.68 -6.56
C GLU A 27 -15.49 6.82 -7.14
N SER A 28 -14.58 5.88 -6.84
CA SER A 28 -13.22 5.86 -7.42
C SER A 28 -13.16 5.25 -8.82
N GLY A 29 -14.24 4.61 -9.29
CA GLY A 29 -14.29 3.82 -10.51
C GLY A 29 -13.56 2.47 -10.41
N ARG A 30 -12.94 2.14 -9.26
CA ARG A 30 -12.18 0.89 -9.07
C ARG A 30 -13.06 -0.34 -8.91
N TRP A 31 -14.35 -0.17 -8.60
CA TRP A 31 -15.28 -1.29 -8.44
C TRP A 31 -15.32 -2.22 -9.66
N ASP A 32 -15.36 -1.67 -10.87
CA ASP A 32 -15.48 -2.48 -12.10
C ASP A 32 -14.12 -2.89 -12.67
N VAL A 33 -13.07 -2.10 -12.47
CA VAL A 33 -11.74 -2.34 -13.07
C VAL A 33 -10.83 -3.24 -12.23
N TYR A 34 -11.07 -3.39 -10.93
CA TYR A 34 -10.23 -4.27 -10.07
C TYR A 34 -10.32 -5.75 -10.47
N GLY A 35 -11.37 -6.14 -11.20
CA GLY A 35 -11.50 -7.48 -11.76
C GLY A 35 -11.94 -8.55 -10.75
N GLU A 36 -11.54 -9.79 -11.02
CA GLU A 36 -11.93 -10.99 -10.26
C GLU A 36 -11.17 -11.14 -8.94
N GLU A 37 -10.06 -10.42 -8.76
CA GLU A 37 -9.29 -10.46 -7.51
C GLU A 37 -10.02 -9.80 -6.32
N MET A 38 -11.08 -9.04 -6.59
CA MET A 38 -11.92 -8.45 -5.55
C MET A 38 -13.03 -9.40 -5.13
N PHE A 39 -13.00 -9.85 -3.87
CA PHE A 39 -14.15 -10.50 -3.27
C PHE A 39 -15.32 -9.53 -3.16
N ARG A 40 -16.42 -9.85 -3.86
CA ARG A 40 -17.69 -9.12 -3.79
C ARG A 40 -18.71 -9.96 -3.03
N LEU A 41 -19.49 -9.32 -2.18
CA LEU A 41 -20.54 -9.95 -1.39
C LEU A 41 -21.79 -9.06 -1.33
N LYS A 42 -22.94 -9.68 -1.06
CA LYS A 42 -24.19 -8.98 -0.79
C LYS A 42 -24.63 -9.21 0.64
N ASP A 43 -25.13 -8.16 1.28
CA ASP A 43 -25.78 -8.31 2.59
C ASP A 43 -27.20 -8.89 2.46
N ARG A 44 -27.88 -9.10 3.59
CA ARG A 44 -29.25 -9.61 3.64
C ARG A 44 -30.29 -8.72 2.95
N ASN A 45 -29.94 -7.49 2.62
CA ASN A 45 -30.78 -6.50 1.94
C ASN A 45 -30.35 -6.30 0.49
N ASN A 46 -29.53 -7.21 -0.06
CA ASN A 46 -28.96 -7.17 -1.42
C ASN A 46 -28.06 -5.96 -1.72
N ARG A 47 -27.55 -5.26 -0.71
CA ARG A 47 -26.56 -4.20 -0.88
C ARG A 47 -25.19 -4.79 -1.16
N ASP A 48 -24.45 -4.17 -2.07
CA ASP A 48 -23.14 -4.64 -2.51
C ASP A 48 -22.01 -4.16 -1.57
N PHE A 49 -21.10 -5.09 -1.28
CA PHE A 49 -19.91 -4.85 -0.48
C PHE A 49 -18.72 -5.59 -1.09
N CYS A 50 -17.51 -5.22 -0.69
CA CYS A 50 -16.32 -6.04 -0.91
C CYS A 50 -15.59 -6.33 0.41
N LEU A 51 -14.75 -7.36 0.38
CA LEU A 51 -13.69 -7.50 1.38
C LEU A 51 -12.49 -6.70 0.89
N GLY A 52 -12.02 -5.74 1.70
CA GLY A 52 -11.01 -4.76 1.29
C GLY A 52 -9.67 -5.42 0.88
N PRO A 53 -9.26 -5.33 -0.39
CA PRO A 53 -7.92 -5.73 -0.82
C PRO A 53 -6.86 -4.65 -0.53
N THR A 54 -7.33 -3.42 -0.29
CA THR A 54 -6.62 -2.18 0.10
C THR A 54 -7.71 -1.15 0.51
N HIS A 55 -7.31 0.04 0.94
CA HIS A 55 -8.19 1.02 1.61
C HIS A 55 -8.05 2.47 1.12
N GLU A 56 -7.57 2.74 -0.11
CA GLU A 56 -7.45 4.13 -0.63
C GLU A 56 -8.77 4.89 -0.52
N GLU A 57 -9.89 4.29 -0.95
CA GLU A 57 -11.22 4.90 -0.95
C GLU A 57 -11.72 5.21 0.47
N VAL A 58 -11.47 4.29 1.40
CA VAL A 58 -11.91 4.41 2.79
C VAL A 58 -11.15 5.51 3.51
N PHE A 59 -9.82 5.55 3.33
CA PHE A 59 -8.99 6.60 3.95
C PHE A 59 -9.29 7.95 3.31
N THR A 60 -9.59 7.98 2.01
CA THR A 60 -10.05 9.21 1.33
C THR A 60 -11.40 9.68 1.86
N ASP A 61 -12.35 8.76 2.11
CA ASP A 61 -13.63 9.08 2.73
C ASP A 61 -13.48 9.63 4.16
N ILE A 62 -12.57 9.08 4.95
CA ILE A 62 -12.25 9.62 6.28
C ILE A 62 -11.63 11.01 6.14
N ALA A 63 -10.62 11.17 5.27
CA ALA A 63 -9.95 12.44 5.08
C ALA A 63 -10.88 13.54 4.58
N ARG A 64 -11.78 13.26 3.62
CA ARG A 64 -12.77 14.25 3.13
C ARG A 64 -13.71 14.70 4.23
N ASN A 65 -14.03 13.83 5.19
CA ASN A 65 -14.92 14.12 6.30
C ASN A 65 -14.24 14.86 7.47
N GLU A 66 -12.95 14.59 7.72
CA GLU A 66 -12.25 15.10 8.91
C GLU A 66 -11.29 16.27 8.62
N ILE A 67 -10.69 16.34 7.43
CA ILE A 67 -9.73 17.37 7.05
C ILE A 67 -10.47 18.52 6.37
N LYS A 68 -10.72 19.60 7.12
CA LYS A 68 -11.46 20.79 6.66
C LYS A 68 -10.58 22.03 6.46
N SER A 69 -9.33 21.98 6.89
CA SER A 69 -8.39 23.10 6.78
C SER A 69 -6.98 22.62 6.47
N TYR A 70 -6.26 23.39 5.64
CA TYR A 70 -4.83 23.16 5.39
C TYR A 70 -3.97 23.16 6.66
N LYS A 71 -4.45 23.78 7.76
CA LYS A 71 -3.76 23.80 9.06
C LYS A 71 -3.71 22.43 9.73
N GLN A 72 -4.57 21.50 9.31
CA GLN A 72 -4.56 20.11 9.79
C GLN A 72 -3.54 19.25 9.03
N LEU A 73 -2.99 19.75 7.91
CA LEU A 73 -2.04 19.02 7.08
C LEU A 73 -0.59 19.34 7.50
N PRO A 74 0.34 18.37 7.40
CA PRO A 74 0.14 17.02 6.87
C PRO A 74 -0.46 16.04 7.89
N VAL A 75 -1.17 15.04 7.40
CA VAL A 75 -1.66 13.89 8.19
C VAL A 75 -1.14 12.61 7.56
N ASN A 76 -0.64 11.68 8.37
CA ASN A 76 -0.29 10.33 7.92
C ASN A 76 -1.02 9.33 8.80
N LEU A 77 -1.92 8.55 8.19
CA LEU A 77 -2.70 7.53 8.87
C LEU A 77 -2.26 6.15 8.40
N TYR A 78 -2.23 5.18 9.29
CA TYR A 78 -1.93 3.79 8.92
C TYR A 78 -2.77 2.80 9.71
N GLN A 79 -2.82 1.56 9.21
CA GLN A 79 -3.39 0.43 9.92
C GLN A 79 -2.52 -0.82 9.74
N ILE A 80 -2.70 -1.79 10.63
CA ILE A 80 -2.20 -3.16 10.46
C ILE A 80 -3.42 -4.07 10.48
N GLN A 81 -3.85 -4.54 9.32
CA GLN A 81 -5.17 -5.14 9.15
C GLN A 81 -5.18 -6.21 8.05
N THR A 82 -6.04 -7.21 8.21
CA THR A 82 -6.22 -8.34 7.27
C THR A 82 -6.88 -7.91 5.97
N LYS A 83 -6.19 -8.16 4.86
CA LYS A 83 -6.63 -7.89 3.49
C LYS A 83 -7.07 -9.19 2.81
N TYR A 84 -7.89 -9.02 1.78
CA TYR A 84 -8.45 -10.12 1.00
C TYR A 84 -8.25 -9.87 -0.49
N ARG A 85 -7.59 -10.80 -1.19
CA ARG A 85 -7.46 -10.80 -2.65
C ARG A 85 -7.76 -12.20 -3.16
N ASP A 86 -8.69 -12.36 -4.08
CA ASP A 86 -9.04 -13.67 -4.66
C ASP A 86 -7.99 -14.10 -5.70
N GLU A 87 -6.75 -14.29 -5.21
CA GLU A 87 -5.61 -14.68 -6.01
C GLU A 87 -5.95 -15.96 -6.80
N ARG A 88 -5.77 -15.88 -8.11
CA ARG A 88 -6.08 -16.94 -9.07
C ARG A 88 -5.26 -18.20 -8.79
N ARG A 89 -4.00 -18.05 -8.38
CA ARG A 89 -3.11 -19.16 -8.05
C ARG A 89 -2.34 -18.90 -6.74
N PRO A 90 -2.97 -19.12 -5.57
CA PRO A 90 -2.30 -18.99 -4.28
C PRO A 90 -1.17 -20.00 -4.18
N ARG A 91 0.02 -19.54 -3.77
CA ARG A 91 1.24 -20.36 -3.74
C ARG A 91 2.21 -19.85 -2.67
N PHE A 92 3.18 -20.69 -2.34
CA PHE A 92 4.26 -20.34 -1.42
C PHE A 92 3.81 -19.91 0.00
N GLY A 93 2.69 -20.46 0.47
CA GLY A 93 2.19 -20.23 1.83
C GLY A 93 1.85 -18.77 2.07
N VAL A 94 2.56 -18.13 3.01
CA VAL A 94 2.29 -16.75 3.44
C VAL A 94 2.68 -15.71 2.39
N MET A 95 3.51 -16.05 1.41
CA MET A 95 4.02 -15.08 0.43
C MET A 95 2.95 -14.69 -0.61
N ARG A 96 2.09 -15.63 -1.02
CA ARG A 96 1.02 -15.38 -2.00
C ARG A 96 -0.25 -16.15 -1.66
N SER A 97 -1.04 -15.54 -0.80
CA SER A 97 -2.28 -16.10 -0.25
C SER A 97 -3.48 -15.20 -0.54
N ARG A 98 -4.69 -15.68 -0.21
CA ARG A 98 -5.92 -14.90 -0.41
C ARG A 98 -6.29 -14.01 0.76
N GLU A 99 -5.80 -14.34 1.95
CA GLU A 99 -5.99 -13.61 3.18
C GLU A 99 -4.60 -13.38 3.79
N PHE A 100 -4.22 -12.12 3.98
CA PHE A 100 -2.90 -11.76 4.48
C PHE A 100 -2.95 -10.50 5.33
N ILE A 101 -1.99 -10.35 6.23
CA ILE A 101 -1.86 -9.14 7.06
C ILE A 101 -1.05 -8.12 6.27
N MET A 102 -1.58 -6.92 6.16
CA MET A 102 -0.88 -5.79 5.56
C MET A 102 -0.84 -4.63 6.52
N LYS A 103 0.32 -3.97 6.57
CA LYS A 103 0.40 -2.60 7.04
C LYS A 103 0.21 -1.71 5.81
N ASP A 104 -0.75 -0.82 5.83
CA ASP A 104 -1.05 0.15 4.78
C ASP A 104 -1.14 1.54 5.41
N ALA A 105 -0.56 2.53 4.74
CA ALA A 105 -0.41 3.89 5.24
C ALA A 105 -0.72 4.89 4.12
N TYR A 106 -1.41 5.97 4.47
CA TYR A 106 -1.94 6.97 3.55
C TYR A 106 -1.67 8.36 4.14
N SER A 107 -0.85 9.14 3.44
CA SER A 107 -0.57 10.53 3.80
C SER A 107 -1.41 11.50 2.98
N PHE A 108 -1.86 12.55 3.64
CA PHE A 108 -2.58 13.67 3.05
C PHE A 108 -1.74 14.92 3.25
N ASP A 109 -1.43 15.59 2.15
CA ASP A 109 -0.50 16.70 2.10
C ASP A 109 -1.10 17.87 1.33
N LYS A 110 -0.69 19.10 1.69
CA LYS A 110 -1.25 20.32 1.09
C LYS A 110 -0.78 20.56 -0.36
N ASN A 111 0.40 20.02 -0.70
CA ASN A 111 1.10 20.26 -1.96
C ASN A 111 2.16 19.15 -2.19
N GLN A 112 2.78 19.17 -3.37
CA GLN A 112 3.79 18.19 -3.77
C GLN A 112 5.00 18.15 -2.82
N GLU A 113 5.51 19.30 -2.39
CA GLU A 113 6.65 19.34 -1.45
C GLU A 113 6.32 18.63 -0.12
N GLY A 114 5.09 18.77 0.38
CA GLY A 114 4.61 18.03 1.55
C GLY A 114 4.58 16.52 1.30
N LEU A 115 4.04 16.12 0.16
CA LEU A 115 4.01 14.72 -0.27
C LEU A 115 5.43 14.13 -0.33
N ASP A 116 6.39 14.84 -0.92
CA ASP A 116 7.79 14.38 -1.02
C ASP A 116 8.41 14.19 0.38
N LEU A 117 8.11 15.08 1.33
CA LEU A 117 8.54 14.93 2.73
C LEU A 117 7.88 13.73 3.42
N SER A 118 6.57 13.53 3.23
CA SER A 118 5.83 12.37 3.75
C SER A 118 6.36 11.05 3.17
N TYR A 119 6.64 11.02 1.86
CA TYR A 119 7.24 9.89 1.16
C TYR A 119 8.61 9.54 1.73
N ASN A 120 9.50 10.52 1.87
CA ASN A 120 10.84 10.32 2.42
C ASN A 120 10.81 9.78 3.87
N LYS A 121 9.88 10.27 4.70
CA LYS A 121 9.66 9.73 6.05
C LYS A 121 9.27 8.25 6.02
N MET A 122 8.40 7.84 5.09
CA MET A 122 7.99 6.44 4.95
C MET A 122 9.13 5.58 4.42
N HIS A 123 9.90 6.08 3.46
CA HIS A 123 11.08 5.40 2.95
C HIS A 123 12.10 5.12 4.07
N GLU A 124 12.43 6.13 4.89
CA GLU A 124 13.31 5.97 6.05
C GLU A 124 12.74 5.01 7.11
N ALA A 125 11.43 5.10 7.39
CA ALA A 125 10.77 4.21 8.34
C ALA A 125 10.84 2.74 7.87
N TYR A 126 10.63 2.49 6.58
CA TYR A 126 10.71 1.14 6.01
C TYR A 126 12.13 0.59 6.09
N ILE A 127 13.16 1.39 5.76
CA ILE A 127 14.57 0.99 5.96
C ILE A 127 14.82 0.57 7.41
N LYS A 128 14.37 1.37 8.38
CA LYS A 128 14.52 1.04 9.81
C LYS A 128 13.77 -0.24 10.19
N ILE A 129 12.54 -0.43 9.69
CA ILE A 129 11.74 -1.64 9.92
C ILE A 129 12.48 -2.88 9.43
N PHE A 130 12.93 -2.91 8.17
CA PHE A 130 13.62 -4.06 7.61
C PHE A 130 14.94 -4.35 8.33
N ASN A 131 15.75 -3.31 8.60
CA ASN A 131 16.99 -3.45 9.35
C ASN A 131 16.75 -4.03 10.76
N ARG A 132 15.73 -3.55 11.48
CA ARG A 132 15.36 -4.07 12.81
C ARG A 132 14.80 -5.49 12.79
N CYS A 133 14.22 -5.91 11.66
CA CYS A 133 13.80 -7.29 11.44
C CYS A 133 14.94 -8.21 10.99
N GLY A 134 16.15 -7.68 10.74
CA GLY A 134 17.27 -8.46 10.21
C GLY A 134 17.09 -8.87 8.74
N ILE A 135 16.32 -8.10 7.98
CA ILE A 135 16.01 -8.35 6.57
C ILE A 135 16.83 -7.40 5.70
N ASP A 136 17.66 -7.94 4.81
CA ASP A 136 18.40 -7.15 3.81
C ASP A 136 17.49 -6.81 2.63
N ALA A 137 16.59 -5.84 2.85
CA ALA A 137 15.72 -5.30 1.81
C ALA A 137 16.42 -4.17 1.04
N LYS A 138 16.31 -4.18 -0.29
CA LYS A 138 16.76 -3.11 -1.17
C LYS A 138 15.57 -2.34 -1.70
N CYS A 139 15.64 -1.01 -1.60
CA CYS A 139 14.68 -0.14 -2.26
C CYS A 139 15.01 -0.09 -3.76
N VAL A 140 14.02 -0.34 -4.61
CA VAL A 140 14.16 -0.34 -6.07
C VAL A 140 13.06 0.50 -6.69
N GLU A 141 13.34 1.15 -7.82
CA GLU A 141 12.30 1.85 -8.57
C GLU A 141 11.29 0.86 -9.13
N ALA A 142 10.00 1.19 -9.02
CA ALA A 142 8.90 0.32 -9.41
C ALA A 142 7.89 1.03 -10.29
N ASP A 143 7.02 0.24 -10.93
CA ASP A 143 5.82 0.78 -11.57
C ASP A 143 4.75 1.12 -10.51
N SER A 144 3.92 2.10 -10.82
CA SER A 144 2.79 2.47 -9.95
C SER A 144 1.62 1.47 -10.07
N GLY A 145 1.61 0.65 -11.13
CA GLY A 145 0.65 -0.43 -11.35
C GLY A 145 -0.81 0.04 -11.41
N ALA A 146 -1.72 -0.89 -11.12
CA ALA A 146 -3.17 -0.68 -11.20
C ALA A 146 -3.75 0.22 -10.09
N ILE A 147 -2.96 0.55 -9.07
CA ILE A 147 -3.35 1.52 -8.02
C ILE A 147 -3.23 2.96 -8.55
N GLY A 148 -2.36 3.18 -9.55
CA GLY A 148 -2.10 4.50 -10.12
C GLY A 148 -1.11 5.34 -9.29
N GLY A 149 -0.68 6.48 -9.83
CA GLY A 149 0.26 7.40 -9.19
C GLY A 149 1.56 7.62 -9.97
N SER A 150 2.44 8.45 -9.42
CA SER A 150 3.76 8.77 -9.98
C SER A 150 4.86 8.60 -8.93
N ASN A 151 6.00 8.03 -9.34
CA ASN A 151 7.14 7.65 -8.48
C ASN A 151 6.78 6.58 -7.44
N SER A 152 6.99 5.33 -7.81
CA SER A 152 6.78 4.15 -6.98
C SER A 152 8.12 3.50 -6.64
N ALA A 153 8.22 2.94 -5.45
CA ALA A 153 9.37 2.16 -5.01
C ALA A 153 8.94 0.90 -4.27
N GLU A 154 9.70 -0.17 -4.49
CA GLU A 154 9.50 -1.46 -3.86
C GLU A 154 10.69 -1.79 -2.95
N PHE A 155 10.41 -2.42 -1.81
CA PHE A 155 11.45 -2.97 -0.95
C PHE A 155 11.55 -4.47 -1.20
N MET A 156 12.61 -4.88 -1.90
CA MET A 156 12.80 -6.23 -2.39
C MET A 156 13.87 -6.97 -1.58
N VAL A 157 13.63 -8.25 -1.29
CA VAL A 157 14.59 -9.14 -0.62
C VAL A 157 15.11 -10.13 -1.65
N LYS A 158 16.43 -10.18 -1.82
CA LYS A 158 17.05 -11.09 -2.79
C LYS A 158 16.83 -12.54 -2.38
N SER A 159 16.20 -13.32 -3.26
CA SER A 159 15.89 -14.73 -3.02
C SER A 159 15.78 -15.48 -4.35
N GLU A 160 16.24 -16.73 -4.40
CA GLU A 160 16.12 -17.59 -5.58
C GLU A 160 14.66 -17.99 -5.90
N VAL A 161 13.76 -17.85 -4.92
CA VAL A 161 12.32 -18.13 -5.07
C VAL A 161 11.47 -16.86 -5.21
N GLY A 162 12.11 -15.69 -5.39
CA GLY A 162 11.42 -14.43 -5.66
C GLY A 162 10.63 -14.50 -6.97
N GLU A 163 9.48 -13.83 -7.01
CA GLU A 163 8.63 -13.78 -8.22
C GLU A 163 8.96 -12.59 -9.13
N ASP A 164 9.68 -11.60 -8.61
CA ASP A 164 10.06 -10.39 -9.31
C ASP A 164 11.51 -10.46 -9.82
N ASP A 165 11.70 -10.07 -11.08
CA ASP A 165 13.01 -9.86 -11.66
C ASP A 165 13.46 -8.41 -11.41
N VAL A 166 14.59 -8.27 -10.73
CA VAL A 166 15.15 -6.96 -10.36
C VAL A 166 16.49 -6.75 -11.04
N VAL A 167 16.63 -5.62 -11.72
CA VAL A 167 17.90 -5.21 -12.34
C VAL A 167 18.69 -4.41 -11.33
N PHE A 168 19.97 -4.76 -11.17
CA PHE A 168 20.92 -4.03 -10.34
C PHE A 168 22.07 -3.52 -11.21
N CYS A 169 22.40 -2.23 -11.09
CA CYS A 169 23.60 -1.66 -11.66
C CYS A 169 24.83 -2.23 -10.95
N THR A 170 25.78 -2.75 -11.70
CA THR A 170 27.03 -3.30 -11.13
C THR A 170 28.07 -2.22 -10.80
N ALA A 171 27.84 -0.98 -11.25
CA ALA A 171 28.76 0.15 -11.10
C ALA A 171 28.20 1.31 -10.27
N CYS A 172 26.94 1.23 -9.82
CA CYS A 172 26.20 2.31 -9.17
C CYS A 172 25.04 1.77 -8.33
N ASP A 173 24.39 2.63 -7.56
CA ASP A 173 23.30 2.24 -6.65
C ASP A 173 21.93 2.09 -7.34
N TYR A 174 21.88 2.17 -8.68
CA TYR A 174 20.63 2.03 -9.42
C TYR A 174 20.08 0.59 -9.33
N ALA A 175 18.81 0.48 -8.94
CA ALA A 175 18.07 -0.76 -8.95
C ALA A 175 16.60 -0.49 -9.31
N ALA A 176 16.04 -1.34 -10.17
CA ALA A 176 14.66 -1.21 -10.61
C ALA A 176 14.02 -2.58 -10.85
N ASN A 177 12.72 -2.67 -10.62
CA ASN A 177 11.92 -3.77 -11.13
C ASN A 177 12.01 -3.78 -12.67
N ILE A 178 12.12 -4.96 -13.30
CA ILE A 178 12.25 -5.09 -14.76
C ILE A 178 11.10 -4.41 -15.51
N GLU A 179 9.91 -4.33 -14.90
CA GLU A 179 8.75 -3.63 -15.46
C GLU A 179 8.97 -2.12 -15.62
N LYS A 180 9.88 -1.55 -14.81
CA LYS A 180 10.22 -0.12 -14.81
C LYS A 180 11.55 0.21 -15.48
N ALA A 181 12.48 -0.75 -15.53
CA ALA A 181 13.83 -0.54 -16.03
C ALA A 181 13.81 0.00 -17.49
N PRO A 182 14.57 1.05 -17.81
CA PRO A 182 14.67 1.55 -19.17
C PRO A 182 15.30 0.50 -20.09
N ALA A 183 14.78 0.39 -21.31
CA ALA A 183 15.28 -0.51 -22.36
C ALA A 183 16.69 -0.16 -22.83
#